data_AF-A0A6A6MCG4-F1
#
_entry.id   AF-A0A6A6MCG4-F1
#
_cell.length_a   1.000
_cell.length_b   1.000
_cell.length_c   1.000
_cell.angle_alpha   90.00
_cell.angle_beta   90.00
_cell.angle_gamma   90.00
#
_symmetry.space_group_name_H-M   'P 1'
#
loop_
_entity.id
_entity.type
_entity.pdbx_description
1 polymer ?
#
loop_
_entity_poly.entity_id
_entity_poly.type
_entity_poly.pdbx_seq_one_letter_code
_entity_poly.pdbx_strand_id
1 'polypeptide(L)'
;MALWGTRTLTPEQKAQIAAEQQQDQEGTRKSHHLTDSGSLKDVEEARCPMFILLNCLLLAIADVAQTRSILQTLGPRPDHETVDTARLKLSEIESNLSTQLEEIVLSPQPAEVDRLEWRAHLADKEQHCRQASEKEKNLYKTILQLEEMHESYEKLLKAAEQRLVKIYEKAEMGGGEG
;
A
#
# COMPACT_ATOMS: atom_id res chain seq x y z
N MET A 1 -3.70 -17.84 -12.32
CA MET A 1 -4.67 -16.93 -12.98
C MET A 1 -6.05 -17.53 -12.84
N ALA A 2 -6.88 -17.02 -11.92
CA ALA A 2 -8.26 -17.52 -11.75
C ALA A 2 -9.20 -16.67 -12.63
N LEU A 3 -9.82 -17.33 -13.61
CA LEU A 3 -10.87 -16.78 -14.47
C LEU A 3 -12.17 -16.68 -13.67
N TRP A 4 -12.53 -15.50 -13.19
CA TRP A 4 -13.87 -15.27 -12.61
C TRP A 4 -14.85 -15.02 -13.77
N GLY A 5 -15.36 -16.11 -14.34
CA GLY A 5 -16.48 -16.05 -15.28
C GLY A 5 -17.76 -15.65 -14.54
N THR A 6 -18.38 -14.55 -14.96
CA THR A 6 -19.66 -14.07 -14.45
C THR A 6 -20.79 -15.01 -14.86
N ARG A 7 -21.02 -16.06 -14.09
CA ARG A 7 -22.20 -16.93 -14.22
C ARG A 7 -23.41 -16.17 -13.69
N THR A 8 -24.28 -15.70 -14.57
CA THR A 8 -25.58 -15.13 -14.19
C THR A 8 -26.43 -16.24 -13.56
N LEU A 9 -26.74 -16.07 -12.27
CA LEU A 9 -27.59 -17.00 -11.52
C LEU A 9 -28.99 -17.06 -12.15
N THR A 10 -29.51 -18.28 -12.31
CA THR A 10 -30.87 -18.52 -12.79
C THR A 10 -31.92 -18.03 -11.77
N PRO A 11 -33.15 -17.71 -12.19
CA PRO A 11 -34.21 -17.25 -11.28
C PRO A 11 -34.50 -18.23 -10.14
N GLU A 12 -34.37 -19.53 -10.40
CA GLU A 12 -34.58 -20.60 -9.43
C GLU A 12 -33.49 -20.60 -8.35
N GLN A 13 -32.22 -20.42 -8.73
CA GLN A 13 -31.11 -20.28 -7.77
C GLN A 13 -31.22 -19.00 -6.94
N LYS A 14 -31.77 -17.91 -7.50
CA LYS A 14 -32.05 -16.68 -6.74
C LYS A 14 -33.17 -16.89 -5.72
N ALA A 15 -34.19 -17.69 -6.04
CA ALA A 15 -35.28 -18.02 -5.12
C ALA A 15 -34.79 -18.88 -3.95
N GLN A 16 -33.87 -19.82 -4.19
CA GLN A 16 -33.29 -20.66 -3.14
C GLN A 16 -32.43 -19.87 -2.14
N ILE A 17 -31.62 -18.93 -2.64
CA ILE A 17 -30.80 -18.05 -1.76
C ILE A 17 -31.69 -17.11 -0.93
N ALA A 18 -32.79 -16.62 -1.51
CA ALA A 18 -33.74 -15.76 -0.78
C ALA A 18 -34.47 -16.53 0.34
N ALA A 19 -34.79 -17.81 0.13
CA ALA A 19 -35.44 -18.66 1.13
C ALA A 19 -34.52 -18.97 2.33
N GLU A 20 -33.21 -19.18 2.10
CA GLU A 20 -32.23 -19.38 3.18
C GLU A 20 -32.03 -18.12 4.03
N GLN A 21 -32.02 -16.92 3.42
CA GLN A 21 -31.87 -15.66 4.16
C GLN A 21 -33.08 -15.30 5.04
N GLN A 22 -34.25 -15.88 4.79
CA GLN A 22 -35.44 -15.67 5.61
C GLN A 22 -35.49 -16.58 6.86
N GLN A 23 -34.76 -17.70 6.89
CA GLN A 23 -34.71 -18.56 8.08
C GLN A 23 -33.77 -18.04 9.19
N ASP A 24 -32.74 -17.26 8.85
CA ASP A 24 -31.78 -16.73 9.83
C ASP A 24 -32.26 -15.47 10.59
N GLN A 25 -33.30 -14.78 10.10
CA GLN A 25 -33.84 -13.59 10.79
C GLN A 25 -34.92 -13.90 11.84
N GLU A 26 -35.47 -15.13 11.86
CA GLU A 26 -36.55 -15.49 12.79
C GLU A 26 -36.03 -16.09 14.12
N GLY A 27 -34.72 -16.32 14.24
CA GLY A 27 -34.04 -16.82 15.46
C GLY A 27 -33.65 -15.75 16.49
N THR A 28 -33.64 -14.47 16.13
CA THR A 28 -33.12 -13.38 16.98
C THR A 28 -34.23 -12.50 17.57
N ARG A 29 -35.40 -13.09 17.87
CA ARG A 29 -36.53 -12.34 18.45
C ARG A 29 -37.23 -13.03 19.61
N LYS A 30 -36.49 -13.70 20.50
CA LYS A 30 -36.97 -14.08 21.83
C LYS A 30 -35.85 -14.11 22.86
N SER A 31 -35.56 -12.96 23.49
CA SER A 31 -35.31 -12.92 24.94
C SER A 31 -35.25 -11.47 25.42
N HIS A 32 -36.39 -10.94 25.85
CA HIS A 32 -36.47 -9.85 26.81
C HIS A 32 -37.09 -10.44 28.08
N HIS A 33 -36.30 -10.65 29.13
CA HIS A 33 -36.80 -10.68 30.50
C HIS A 33 -35.72 -10.14 31.45
N LEU A 34 -36.04 -9.03 32.09
CA LEU A 34 -35.30 -8.39 33.19
C LEU A 34 -35.53 -9.14 34.50
N THR A 35 -34.46 -9.39 35.26
CA THR A 35 -34.39 -9.44 36.75
C THR A 35 -32.90 -9.33 37.09
N ASP A 36 -32.43 -8.19 37.60
CA ASP A 36 -32.32 -7.86 39.03
C ASP A 36 -31.00 -8.33 39.69
N SER A 37 -30.34 -7.35 40.30
CA SER A 37 -29.35 -7.41 41.38
C SER A 37 -28.24 -8.46 41.36
N GLY A 38 -26.99 -7.99 41.19
CA GLY A 38 -25.81 -8.77 41.51
C GLY A 38 -24.53 -7.99 41.27
N SER A 39 -24.09 -7.26 42.30
CA SER A 39 -22.77 -6.63 42.41
C SER A 39 -21.65 -7.56 41.93
N LEU A 40 -21.06 -7.26 40.78
CA LEU A 40 -19.87 -7.92 40.25
C LEU A 40 -19.15 -6.99 39.26
N LYS A 41 -18.84 -5.75 39.66
CA LYS A 41 -18.04 -4.83 38.84
C LYS A 41 -16.69 -4.43 39.43
N ASP A 42 -16.43 -4.74 40.70
CA ASP A 42 -15.21 -4.25 41.36
C ASP A 42 -14.11 -5.30 41.54
N VAL A 43 -14.20 -6.48 40.90
CA VAL A 43 -13.15 -7.52 40.97
C VAL A 43 -12.43 -7.75 39.63
N GLU A 44 -12.92 -7.17 38.52
CA GLU A 44 -12.31 -7.31 37.21
C GLU A 44 -11.52 -6.05 36.76
N GLU A 45 -11.65 -4.93 37.48
CA GLU A 45 -10.90 -3.70 37.21
C GLU A 45 -9.40 -3.83 37.54
N ALA A 46 -9.02 -4.71 38.49
CA ALA A 46 -7.65 -4.82 39.00
C ALA A 46 -6.75 -5.86 38.28
N ARG A 47 -7.31 -6.74 37.44
CA ARG A 47 -6.53 -7.64 36.56
C ARG A 47 -6.28 -7.07 35.17
N CYS A 48 -6.94 -5.97 34.83
CA CYS A 48 -6.90 -5.36 33.50
C CYS A 48 -5.66 -4.51 33.16
N PRO A 49 -4.99 -3.77 34.08
CA PRO A 49 -3.89 -2.89 33.65
C PRO A 49 -2.65 -3.67 33.18
N MET A 50 -2.31 -4.77 33.84
CA MET A 50 -1.14 -5.59 33.47
C MET A 50 -1.33 -6.32 32.14
N PHE A 51 -2.52 -6.88 31.88
CA PHE A 51 -2.82 -7.57 30.62
C PHE A 51 -2.88 -6.60 29.43
N ILE A 52 -3.43 -5.40 29.62
CA ILE A 52 -3.43 -4.35 28.60
C ILE A 52 -1.99 -3.91 28.29
N LEU A 53 -1.18 -3.67 29.33
CA LEU A 53 0.23 -3.29 29.17
C LEU A 53 1.04 -4.35 28.40
N LEU A 54 0.86 -5.63 28.74
CA LEU A 54 1.53 -6.74 28.07
C LEU A 54 1.15 -6.86 26.59
N ASN A 55 -0.14 -6.72 26.26
CA ASN A 55 -0.58 -6.73 24.87
C ASN A 55 -0.04 -5.52 24.09
N CYS A 56 -0.05 -4.33 24.69
CA CYS A 56 0.56 -3.14 24.07
C CYS A 56 2.06 -3.33 23.81
N LEU A 57 2.78 -3.92 24.77
CA LEU A 57 4.20 -4.25 24.64
C LEU A 57 4.43 -5.24 23.50
N LEU A 58 3.66 -6.33 23.46
CA LEU A 58 3.75 -7.36 22.42
C LEU A 58 3.51 -6.78 21.02
N LEU A 59 2.47 -5.95 20.86
CA LEU A 59 2.16 -5.28 19.59
C LEU A 59 3.27 -4.32 19.17
N ALA A 60 3.78 -3.50 20.09
CA ALA A 60 4.86 -2.57 19.78
C ALA A 60 6.17 -3.29 19.38
N ILE A 61 6.50 -4.40 20.07
CA ILE A 61 7.64 -5.25 19.70
C ILE A 61 7.42 -5.89 18.32
N ALA A 62 6.22 -6.41 18.05
CA ALA A 62 5.88 -6.99 16.75
C ALA A 62 6.00 -5.96 15.62
N ASP A 63 5.51 -4.73 15.82
CA ASP A 63 5.62 -3.64 14.84
C ASP A 63 7.09 -3.28 14.55
N VAL A 64 7.93 -3.17 15.60
CA VAL A 64 9.37 -2.91 15.46
C VAL A 64 10.05 -4.06 14.71
N ALA A 65 9.77 -5.30 15.09
CA ALA A 65 10.36 -6.48 14.47
C ALA A 65 9.97 -6.61 12.99
N GLN A 66 8.67 -6.45 12.68
CA GLN A 66 8.15 -6.50 11.31
C GLN A 66 8.75 -5.39 10.45
N THR A 67 8.75 -4.14 10.94
CA THR A 67 9.25 -3.00 10.16
C THR A 67 10.75 -3.11 9.91
N ARG A 68 11.54 -3.56 10.90
CA ARG A 68 12.97 -3.86 10.72
C ARG A 68 13.19 -4.99 9.72
N SER A 69 12.39 -6.04 9.77
CA SER A 69 12.46 -7.14 8.80
C SER A 69 12.21 -6.63 7.38
N ILE A 70 11.21 -5.76 7.18
CA ILE A 70 10.94 -5.17 5.87
C ILE A 70 12.13 -4.34 5.40
N LEU A 71 12.64 -3.42 6.23
CA LEU A 71 13.81 -2.60 5.91
C LEU A 71 15.04 -3.45 5.55
N GLN A 72 15.26 -4.57 6.23
CA GLN A 72 16.33 -5.51 5.90
C GLN A 72 16.13 -6.17 4.53
N THR A 73 14.89 -6.49 4.15
CA THR A 73 14.59 -7.10 2.84
C THR A 73 14.69 -6.13 1.67
N LEU A 74 14.52 -4.82 1.90
CA LEU A 74 14.67 -3.78 0.87
C LEU A 74 16.13 -3.59 0.44
N GLY A 75 17.07 -4.00 1.28
CA GLY A 75 18.50 -3.80 1.04
C GLY A 75 19.00 -2.45 1.55
N PRO A 76 20.18 -2.02 1.09
CA PRO A 76 20.76 -0.75 1.52
C PRO A 76 20.00 0.43 0.92
N ARG A 77 19.84 1.49 1.73
CA ARG A 77 19.25 2.74 1.28
C ARG A 77 20.16 3.41 0.24
N PRO A 78 19.61 3.93 -0.88
CA PRO A 78 20.35 4.76 -1.81
C PRO A 78 20.94 5.99 -1.11
N ASP A 79 22.17 6.39 -1.48
CA ASP A 79 22.69 7.67 -1.03
C ASP A 79 22.03 8.85 -1.77
N HIS A 80 22.08 10.04 -1.17
CA HIS A 80 21.46 11.24 -1.72
C HIS A 80 22.03 11.62 -3.09
N GLU A 81 23.32 11.39 -3.34
CA GLU A 81 23.96 11.65 -4.63
C GLU A 81 23.36 10.77 -5.74
N THR A 82 23.10 9.50 -5.44
CA THR A 82 22.45 8.54 -6.35
C THR A 82 21.01 8.95 -6.63
N VAL A 83 20.29 9.41 -5.61
CA VAL A 83 18.91 9.93 -5.75
C VAL A 83 18.89 11.18 -6.62
N ASP A 84 19.80 12.13 -6.40
CA ASP A 84 19.89 13.37 -7.17
C ASP A 84 20.33 13.12 -8.61
N THR A 85 21.26 12.18 -8.81
CA THR A 85 21.65 11.71 -10.14
C THR A 85 20.46 11.07 -10.87
N ALA A 86 19.67 10.24 -10.19
CA ALA A 86 18.47 9.63 -10.78
C ALA A 86 17.44 10.69 -11.19
N ARG A 87 17.23 11.73 -10.36
CA ARG A 87 16.35 12.87 -10.69
C ARG A 87 16.86 13.64 -11.90
N LEU A 88 18.16 13.94 -11.93
CA LEU A 88 18.80 14.62 -13.06
C LEU A 88 18.62 13.82 -14.36
N LYS A 89 18.86 12.50 -14.31
CA LYS A 89 18.71 11.61 -15.46
C LYS A 89 17.28 11.53 -15.95
N LEU A 90 16.29 11.49 -15.07
CA LEU A 90 14.88 11.54 -15.47
C LEU A 90 14.55 12.83 -16.22
N SER A 91 15.00 13.99 -15.73
CA SER A 91 14.81 15.27 -16.40
C SER A 91 15.51 15.33 -17.75
N GLU A 92 16.72 14.78 -17.85
CA GLU A 92 17.48 14.68 -19.10
C GLU A 92 16.72 13.81 -20.14
N ILE A 93 16.23 12.64 -19.73
CA ILE A 93 15.43 11.75 -20.58
C ILE A 93 14.15 12.42 -21.04
N GLU A 94 13.50 13.20 -20.17
CA GLU A 94 12.30 13.96 -20.51
C GLU A 94 12.55 15.05 -21.54
N SER A 95 13.64 15.81 -21.37
CA SER A 95 14.06 16.79 -22.37
C SER A 95 14.38 16.12 -23.70
N ASN A 96 15.11 14.99 -23.68
CA ASN A 96 15.48 14.27 -24.89
C ASN A 96 14.25 13.71 -25.62
N LEU A 97 13.30 13.13 -24.88
CA LEU A 97 12.04 12.66 -25.46
C LEU A 97 11.27 13.82 -26.09
N SER A 98 11.21 14.97 -25.42
CA SER A 98 10.54 16.17 -25.95
C SER A 98 11.16 16.60 -27.30
N THR A 99 12.49 16.68 -27.37
CA THR A 99 13.20 17.03 -28.61
C THR A 99 12.94 16.03 -29.73
N GLN A 100 12.98 14.72 -29.43
CA GLN A 100 12.70 13.67 -30.43
C GLN A 100 11.26 13.72 -30.96
N LEU A 101 10.29 13.97 -30.08
CA LEU A 101 8.89 14.10 -30.47
C LEU A 101 8.64 15.36 -31.31
N GLU A 102 9.30 16.47 -30.98
CA GLU A 102 9.26 17.69 -31.80
C GLU A 102 9.82 17.44 -33.20
N GLU A 103 10.99 16.78 -33.30
CA GLU A 103 11.59 16.40 -34.58
C GLU A 103 10.66 15.53 -35.43
N ILE A 104 9.98 14.56 -34.82
CA ILE A 104 9.00 13.69 -35.48
C ILE A 104 7.83 14.51 -36.03
N VAL A 105 7.29 15.44 -35.24
CA VAL A 105 6.15 16.28 -35.63
C VAL A 105 6.52 17.26 -36.75
N LEU A 106 7.75 17.79 -36.75
CA LEU A 106 8.24 18.73 -37.76
C LEU A 106 8.74 18.06 -39.05
N SER A 107 8.81 16.72 -39.09
CA SER A 107 9.34 15.98 -40.24
C SER A 107 8.46 16.17 -41.50
N PRO A 108 9.01 16.71 -42.60
CA PRO A 108 8.23 16.96 -43.81
C PRO A 108 7.81 15.65 -44.49
N GLN A 109 6.62 15.64 -45.07
CA GLN A 109 6.13 14.50 -45.85
C GLN A 109 6.92 14.35 -47.16
N PRO A 110 7.51 13.17 -47.45
CA PRO A 110 8.13 12.89 -48.74
C PRO A 110 7.12 12.84 -49.89
N ALA A 111 7.50 13.29 -51.08
CA ALA A 111 6.62 13.35 -52.24
C ALA A 111 6.23 11.96 -52.79
N GLU A 112 7.08 10.95 -52.60
CA GLU A 112 6.85 9.59 -53.10
C GLU A 112 5.95 8.72 -52.19
N VAL A 113 5.71 9.11 -50.93
CA VAL A 113 5.05 8.26 -49.94
C VAL A 113 3.59 8.65 -49.76
N ASP A 114 2.69 7.65 -49.74
CA ASP A 114 1.27 7.89 -49.47
C ASP A 114 1.07 8.55 -48.08
N ARG A 115 0.07 9.40 -47.99
CA ARG A 115 -0.20 10.19 -46.78
C ARG A 115 -0.58 9.33 -45.59
N LEU A 116 -1.33 8.25 -45.81
CA LEU A 116 -1.76 7.35 -44.74
C LEU A 116 -0.59 6.53 -44.22
N GLU A 117 0.26 6.04 -45.14
CA GLU A 117 1.50 5.34 -44.81
C GLU A 117 2.47 6.25 -44.04
N TRP A 118 2.63 7.51 -44.47
CA TRP A 118 3.45 8.49 -43.76
C TRP A 118 2.96 8.74 -42.32
N ARG A 119 1.65 8.86 -42.12
CA ARG A 119 1.06 9.01 -40.78
C ARG A 119 1.27 7.78 -39.89
N ALA A 120 1.09 6.59 -40.44
CA ALA A 120 1.36 5.35 -39.71
C ALA A 120 2.84 5.28 -39.29
N HIS A 121 3.76 5.60 -40.19
CA HIS A 121 5.19 5.64 -39.90
C HIS A 121 5.57 6.66 -38.82
N LEU A 122 4.99 7.87 -38.83
CA LEU A 122 5.23 8.86 -37.75
C LEU A 122 4.68 8.37 -36.40
N ALA A 123 3.49 7.76 -36.39
CA ALA A 123 2.90 7.20 -35.17
C ALA A 123 3.77 6.06 -34.61
N ASP A 124 4.30 5.18 -35.47
CA ASP A 124 5.20 4.11 -35.07
C ASP A 124 6.52 4.66 -34.50
N LYS A 125 7.10 5.69 -35.13
CA LYS A 125 8.30 6.38 -34.63
C LYS A 125 8.07 7.03 -33.27
N GLU A 126 6.99 7.80 -33.13
CA GLU A 126 6.61 8.44 -31.86
C GLU A 126 6.42 7.40 -30.76
N GLN A 127 5.69 6.32 -31.06
CA GLN A 127 5.44 5.25 -30.11
C GLN A 127 6.74 4.56 -29.70
N HIS A 128 7.65 4.34 -30.64
CA HIS A 128 8.95 3.77 -30.36
C HIS A 128 9.79 4.67 -29.44
N CYS A 129 9.85 5.97 -29.71
CA CYS A 129 10.53 6.96 -28.85
C CYS A 129 9.97 6.97 -27.43
N ARG A 130 8.63 6.98 -27.29
CA ARG A 130 7.96 6.93 -25.98
C ARG A 130 8.29 5.65 -25.22
N GLN A 131 8.26 4.49 -25.89
CA GLN A 131 8.59 3.21 -25.27
C GLN A 131 10.06 3.11 -24.86
N ALA A 132 10.98 3.62 -25.69
CA ALA A 132 12.40 3.63 -25.38
C ALA A 132 12.70 4.51 -24.16
N SER A 133 12.16 5.74 -24.15
CA SER A 133 12.28 6.66 -23.02
C SER A 133 11.70 6.05 -21.73
N GLU A 134 10.53 5.42 -21.79
CA GLU A 134 9.91 4.84 -20.59
C GLU A 134 10.73 3.67 -20.02
N LYS A 135 11.32 2.83 -20.88
CA LYS A 135 12.24 1.76 -20.43
C LYS A 135 13.45 2.33 -19.70
N GLU A 136 14.02 3.41 -20.22
CA GLU A 136 15.16 4.09 -19.60
C GLU A 136 14.76 4.75 -18.27
N LYS A 137 13.63 5.48 -18.24
CA LYS A 137 13.10 6.10 -17.03
C LYS A 137 12.86 5.08 -15.92
N ASN A 138 12.37 3.88 -16.26
CA ASN A 138 12.05 2.85 -15.26
C ASN A 138 13.26 2.48 -14.39
N LEU A 139 14.48 2.52 -14.93
CA LEU A 139 15.70 2.25 -14.17
C LEU A 139 15.93 3.25 -13.03
N TYR A 140 15.66 4.53 -13.30
CA TYR A 140 15.81 5.61 -12.32
C TYR A 140 14.60 5.70 -11.39
N LYS A 141 13.39 5.44 -11.90
CA LYS A 141 12.18 5.36 -11.07
C LYS A 141 12.31 4.32 -9.96
N THR A 142 12.93 3.17 -10.23
CA THR A 142 13.14 2.14 -9.19
C THR A 142 14.05 2.62 -8.05
N ILE A 143 15.03 3.49 -8.33
CA ILE A 143 15.90 4.09 -7.31
C ILE A 143 15.07 5.02 -6.40
N LEU A 144 14.26 5.89 -7.00
CA LEU A 144 13.42 6.82 -6.24
C LEU A 144 12.35 6.10 -5.42
N GLN A 145 11.77 5.04 -5.96
CA GLN A 145 10.82 4.18 -5.24
C GLN A 145 11.48 3.51 -4.03
N LEU A 146 12.71 3.00 -4.18
CA LEU A 146 13.42 2.40 -3.06
C LEU A 146 13.68 3.42 -1.94
N GLU A 147 14.12 4.63 -2.29
CA GLU A 147 14.32 5.71 -1.33
C GLU A 147 13.02 6.10 -0.60
N GLU A 148 11.92 6.24 -1.34
CA GLU A 148 10.59 6.53 -0.76
C GLU A 148 10.14 5.42 0.19
N MET A 149 10.37 4.15 -0.16
CA MET A 149 10.08 3.01 0.71
C MET A 149 10.91 3.10 2.00
N HIS A 150 12.22 3.37 1.92
CA HIS A 150 13.05 3.57 3.10
C HIS A 150 12.52 4.70 3.99
N GLU A 151 12.21 5.87 3.41
CA GLU A 151 11.66 7.00 4.16
C GLU A 151 10.36 6.62 4.89
N SER A 152 9.46 5.90 4.21
CA SER A 152 8.17 5.49 4.79
C SER A 152 8.33 4.49 5.95
N TYR A 153 9.16 3.45 5.77
CA TYR A 153 9.35 2.41 6.79
C TYR A 153 10.23 2.90 7.94
N GLU A 154 11.18 3.79 7.72
CA GLU A 154 11.92 4.44 8.80
C GLU A 154 11.00 5.30 9.68
N LYS A 155 10.04 6.03 9.09
CA LYS A 155 9.02 6.76 9.86
C LYS A 155 8.16 5.82 10.70
N LEU A 156 7.72 4.69 10.11
CA LEU A 156 6.95 3.66 10.82
C LEU A 156 7.76 3.04 11.96
N LEU A 157 9.03 2.73 11.71
CA LEU A 157 9.95 2.16 12.69
C LEU A 157 10.14 3.12 13.86
N LYS A 158 10.45 4.39 13.59
CA LYS A 158 10.62 5.42 14.61
C LYS A 158 9.34 5.59 15.44
N ALA A 159 8.17 5.57 14.82
CA ALA A 159 6.90 5.65 15.53
C ALA A 159 6.64 4.43 16.42
N ALA A 160 6.98 3.21 15.96
CA ALA A 160 6.86 1.98 16.74
C ALA A 160 7.84 1.97 17.93
N GLU A 161 9.09 2.36 17.72
CA GLU A 161 10.10 2.50 18.77
C GLU A 161 9.68 3.52 19.82
N GLN A 162 9.14 4.67 19.40
CA GLN A 162 8.59 5.66 20.33
C GLN A 162 7.40 5.14 21.14
N ARG A 163 6.51 4.34 20.53
CA ARG A 163 5.42 3.68 21.27
C ARG A 163 5.97 2.71 22.30
N LEU A 164 6.98 1.92 21.92
CA LEU A 164 7.62 0.96 22.81
C LEU A 164 8.26 1.65 24.02
N VAL A 165 9.03 2.73 23.79
CA VAL A 165 9.63 3.54 24.86
C VAL A 165 8.57 4.07 25.81
N LYS A 166 7.49 4.66 25.30
CA LYS A 166 6.38 5.16 26.13
C LYS A 166 5.70 4.08 26.96
N ILE A 167 5.62 2.83 26.46
CA ILE A 167 5.06 1.71 27.21
C ILE A 167 5.98 1.35 28.38
N TYR A 168 7.30 1.32 28.16
CA TYR A 168 8.28 1.09 29.22
C TYR A 168 8.27 2.20 30.27
N GLU A 169 8.28 3.48 29.87
CA GLU A 169 8.21 4.61 30.79
C GLU A 169 6.96 4.55 31.69
N LYS A 170 5.81 4.19 31.12
CA LYS A 170 4.56 4.00 31.88
C LYS A 170 4.62 2.82 32.85
N ALA A 171 5.27 1.73 32.44
CA ALA A 171 5.45 0.56 33.29
C ALA A 171 6.36 0.87 34.50
N GLU A 172 7.42 1.66 34.29
CA GLU A 172 8.37 2.07 35.33
C GLU A 172 7.74 3.05 36.33
N MET A 173 6.96 4.02 35.84
CA MET A 173 6.23 4.97 36.68
C MET A 173 5.07 4.35 37.49
N GLY A 174 4.53 3.21 37.06
CA GLY A 174 3.47 2.47 37.76
C GLY A 174 3.96 1.39 38.73
N GLY A 175 5.28 1.16 38.81
CA GLY A 175 5.90 0.13 39.65
C GLY A 175 6.68 0.67 40.86
N GLY A 176 6.66 1.98 41.09
CA GLY A 176 7.45 2.69 42.12
C GLY A 176 6.71 2.96 43.45
N GLU A 177 5.56 2.34 43.71
CA GLU A 177 4.90 2.37 45.02
C GLU A 177 5.08 1.01 45.71
N GLY A 178 6.09 0.94 46.59
CA GLY A 178 6.41 -0.21 47.44
C GLY A 178 7.50 0.12 48.44
#